data_AF-A0A2M7Q5C3-F1
#
_entry.id   AF-A0A2M7Q5C3-F1
#
_cell.length_a   1.000
_cell.length_b   1.000
_cell.length_c   1.000
_cell.angle_alpha   90.00
_cell.angle_beta   90.00
_cell.angle_gamma   90.00
#
_symmetry.space_group_name_H-M   'P 1'
#
loop_
_entity.id
_entity.type
_entity.pdbx_description
1 polymer ?
#
loop_
_entity_poly.entity_id
_entity_poly.type
_entity_poly.pdbx_seq_one_letter_code
_entity_poly.pdbx_strand_id
1 'polypeptide(L)'
;MLPTEVIMFEELGVALITILLAWFIWYLEFGKTFKANYRLRKKMRDLVKRANNGDKSAQRKCDNSCYVNKRVVHCENKVNMKTHYSVSYKVL
;
A
#
# COMPACT_ATOMS: atom_id res chain seq x y z
N MET A 1 44.22 2.57 -38.34
CA MET A 1 43.12 3.29 -37.67
C MET A 1 42.07 2.26 -37.33
N LEU A 2 42.11 1.74 -36.10
CA LEU A 2 41.10 0.81 -35.61
C LEU A 2 39.80 1.59 -35.31
N PRO A 3 38.64 0.95 -35.50
CA PRO A 3 37.38 1.65 -35.63
C PRO A 3 36.87 2.10 -34.27
N THR A 4 36.97 3.41 -33.99
CA THR A 4 36.31 4.05 -32.85
C THR A 4 34.80 3.89 -32.87
N GLU A 5 34.20 3.62 -34.03
CA GLU A 5 32.76 3.44 -34.19
C GLU A 5 32.24 2.11 -33.62
N VAL A 6 33.06 1.06 -33.59
CA VAL A 6 32.63 -0.27 -33.10
C VAL A 6 32.63 -0.31 -31.57
N ILE A 7 33.59 0.37 -30.92
CA ILE A 7 33.73 0.39 -29.46
C ILE A 7 32.56 1.16 -28.81
N MET A 8 32.10 2.26 -29.42
CA MET A 8 30.95 3.00 -28.88
C MET A 8 29.64 2.19 -28.90
N PHE A 9 29.48 1.25 -29.83
CA PHE A 9 28.24 0.46 -29.95
C PHE A 9 28.13 -0.63 -28.88
N GLU A 10 29.25 -1.24 -28.48
CA GLU A 10 29.28 -2.24 -27.41
C GLU A 10 29.00 -1.61 -26.03
N GLU A 11 29.61 -0.45 -25.73
CA GLU A 11 29.34 0.25 -24.47
C GLU A 11 27.89 0.73 -24.36
N LEU A 12 27.28 1.17 -25.47
CA LEU A 12 25.86 1.55 -25.51
C LEU A 12 24.94 0.34 -25.27
N GLY A 13 25.31 -0.83 -25.82
CA GLY A 13 24.58 -2.08 -25.63
C GLY A 13 24.60 -2.55 -24.18
N VAL A 14 25.76 -2.50 -23.53
CA VAL A 14 25.92 -2.86 -22.11
C VAL A 14 25.16 -1.88 -21.20
N ALA A 15 25.17 -0.58 -21.52
CA ALA A 15 24.39 0.43 -20.79
C ALA A 15 22.88 0.19 -20.91
N LEU A 16 22.38 -0.18 -22.09
CA LEU A 16 20.97 -0.51 -22.30
C LEU A 16 20.55 -1.78 -21.53
N ILE A 17 21.38 -2.82 -21.55
CA ILE A 17 21.12 -4.07 -20.83
C ILE A 17 21.10 -3.84 -19.31
N THR A 18 22.03 -3.05 -18.79
CA THR A 18 22.09 -2.73 -17.36
C THR A 18 20.88 -1.88 -16.91
N ILE A 19 20.44 -0.91 -17.70
CA ILE A 19 19.21 -0.14 -17.43
C ILE A 19 17.97 -1.04 -17.45
N LEU A 20 17.85 -1.94 -18.43
CA LEU A 20 16.74 -2.89 -18.51
C LEU A 20 16.70 -3.85 -17.32
N LEU A 21 17.87 -4.37 -16.90
CA LEU A 21 17.99 -5.22 -15.72
C LEU A 21 17.63 -4.46 -14.44
N ALA A 22 18.13 -3.24 -14.27
CA ALA A 22 17.81 -2.40 -13.12
C ALA A 22 16.30 -2.10 -13.06
N TRP A 23 15.68 -1.78 -14.21
CA TRP A 23 14.24 -1.55 -14.29
C TRP A 23 13.44 -2.83 -14.01
N PHE A 24 13.90 -3.98 -14.48
CA PHE A 24 13.25 -5.26 -14.24
C PHE A 24 13.29 -5.68 -12.77
N ILE A 25 14.44 -5.49 -12.11
CA ILE A 25 14.59 -5.72 -10.67
C ILE A 25 13.66 -4.78 -9.90
N TRP A 26 13.68 -3.48 -10.24
CA TRP A 26 12.78 -2.50 -9.63
C TRP A 26 11.30 -2.89 -9.82
N TYR A 27 10.92 -3.34 -11.02
CA TYR A 27 9.56 -3.79 -11.31
C TYR A 27 9.15 -5.02 -10.48
N LEU A 28 10.05 -5.99 -10.29
CA LEU A 28 9.77 -7.17 -9.47
C LEU A 28 9.60 -6.82 -7.99
N GLU A 29 10.45 -5.95 -7.46
CA GLU A 29 10.45 -5.55 -6.06
C GLU A 29 9.28 -4.62 -5.74
N PHE A 30 9.09 -3.56 -6.53
CA PHE A 30 8.01 -2.60 -6.29
C PHE A 30 6.66 -3.09 -6.81
N GLY A 31 6.59 -3.78 -7.94
CA GLY A 31 5.32 -4.23 -8.53
C GLY A 31 4.58 -5.24 -7.66
N LYS A 32 5.30 -6.20 -7.06
CA LYS A 32 4.70 -7.18 -6.13
C LYS A 32 4.27 -6.53 -4.82
N THR A 33 5.13 -5.69 -4.25
CA THR A 33 4.89 -4.99 -2.99
C THR A 33 3.71 -4.01 -3.10
N PHE A 34 3.60 -3.31 -4.24
CA PHE A 34 2.48 -2.38 -4.48
C PHE A 34 1.14 -3.12 -4.59
N LYS A 35 1.10 -4.26 -5.28
CA LYS A 35 -0.13 -5.05 -5.44
C LYS A 35 -0.60 -5.67 -4.13
N ALA A 36 0.34 -6.13 -3.28
CA ALA A 36 0.04 -6.63 -1.95
C ALA A 36 -0.51 -5.52 -1.04
N ASN A 37 0.14 -4.35 -1.01
CA ASN A 37 -0.29 -3.20 -0.23
C ASN A 37 -1.64 -2.65 -0.68
N TYR A 38 -1.92 -2.63 -1.98
CA TYR A 38 -3.23 -2.21 -2.50
C TYR A 38 -4.36 -3.14 -2.04
N ARG A 39 -4.15 -4.47 -2.15
CA ARG A 39 -5.14 -5.46 -1.67
C ARG A 39 -5.37 -5.36 -0.17
N LEU A 40 -4.31 -5.20 0.61
CA LEU A 40 -4.39 -5.03 2.06
C LEU A 40 -5.18 -3.77 2.44
N ARG A 41 -4.84 -2.61 1.82
CA ARG A 41 -5.56 -1.35 2.03
C ARG A 41 -7.03 -1.44 1.63
N LYS A 42 -7.36 -2.15 0.54
CA LYS A 42 -8.75 -2.36 0.12
C LYS A 42 -9.53 -3.20 1.15
N LYS A 43 -8.98 -4.33 1.59
CA LYS A 43 -9.59 -5.18 2.63
C LYS A 43 -9.81 -4.41 3.95
N MET A 44 -8.84 -3.59 4.35
CA MET A 44 -8.96 -2.76 5.57
C MET A 44 -10.05 -1.68 5.42
N ARG A 45 -10.17 -1.02 4.26
CA ARG A 45 -11.27 -0.08 4.00
C ARG A 45 -12.64 -0.75 4.05
N ASP A 46 -12.78 -1.94 3.48
CA ASP A 46 -14.04 -2.69 3.51
C ASP A 46 -14.40 -3.16 4.94
N LEU A 47 -13.42 -3.53 5.75
CA LEU A 47 -13.60 -3.84 7.18
C LEU A 47 -14.07 -2.61 7.96
N VAL A 48 -13.39 -1.48 7.80
CA VAL A 48 -13.74 -0.21 8.45
C VAL A 48 -15.16 0.23 8.06
N LYS A 49 -15.52 0.14 6.77
CA LYS A 49 -16.86 0.51 6.29
C LYS A 49 -17.94 -0.34 6.94
N ARG A 50 -17.74 -1.66 7.04
CA ARG A 50 -18.66 -2.58 7.73
C ARG A 50 -18.75 -2.28 9.23
N ALA A 51 -17.62 -2.03 9.88
CA ALA A 51 -17.58 -1.68 11.30
C ALA A 51 -18.33 -0.37 11.60
N ASN A 52 -18.19 0.65 10.76
CA ASN A 52 -18.90 1.92 10.86
C ASN A 52 -20.40 1.80 10.54
N ASN A 53 -20.80 0.82 9.73
CA ASN A 53 -22.20 0.50 9.45
C ASN A 53 -22.87 -0.33 10.58
N GLY A 54 -22.17 -0.64 11.67
CA GLY A 54 -22.73 -1.33 12.84
C GLY A 54 -22.51 -2.85 12.87
N ASP A 55 -21.68 -3.42 11.99
CA ASP A 55 -21.33 -4.84 12.02
C ASP A 55 -20.41 -5.15 13.20
N LYS A 56 -20.95 -5.80 14.24
CA LYS A 56 -20.22 -6.18 15.47
C LYS A 56 -19.01 -7.09 15.19
N SER A 57 -19.08 -7.95 14.17
CA SER A 57 -17.97 -8.85 13.82
C SER A 57 -16.79 -8.07 13.21
N ALA A 58 -17.10 -7.06 12.38
CA ALA A 58 -16.13 -6.17 11.81
C ALA A 58 -15.53 -5.23 12.88
N GLN A 59 -16.36 -4.72 13.79
CA GLN A 59 -15.90 -3.91 14.93
C GLN A 59 -14.89 -4.68 15.80
N ARG A 60 -15.19 -5.93 16.16
CA ARG A 60 -14.28 -6.78 16.95
C ARG A 60 -12.94 -7.03 16.23
N LYS A 61 -12.96 -7.18 14.90
CA LYS A 61 -11.74 -7.30 14.09
C LYS A 61 -10.95 -6.00 14.01
N CYS A 62 -11.64 -4.86 13.93
CA CYS A 62 -11.01 -3.54 13.94
C CYS A 62 -10.39 -3.23 15.31
N ASP A 63 -11.05 -3.60 16.41
CA ASP A 63 -10.56 -3.42 17.78
C ASP A 63 -9.29 -4.22 18.06
N ASN A 64 -9.14 -5.39 17.44
CA ASN A 64 -7.96 -6.24 17.56
C ASN A 64 -6.89 -5.97 16.48
N SER A 65 -7.05 -4.94 15.64
CA SER A 65 -6.13 -4.66 14.54
C SER A 65 -5.21 -3.47 14.84
N CYS A 66 -3.90 -3.67 14.77
CA CYS A 66 -2.91 -2.60 14.88
C CYS A 66 -2.96 -1.57 13.73
N TYR A 67 -3.66 -1.88 12.65
CA TYR A 67 -3.72 -1.05 11.44
C TYR A 67 -4.96 -0.15 11.37
N VAL A 68 -5.84 -0.19 12.38
CA VAL A 68 -7.09 0.55 12.41
C VAL A 68 -7.10 1.48 13.61
N ASN A 69 -7.36 2.77 13.36
CA ASN A 69 -7.57 3.76 14.41
C ASN A 69 -9.04 3.80 14.79
N LYS A 70 -9.30 3.69 16.09
CA LYS A 70 -10.63 3.84 16.71
C LYS A 70 -10.74 5.22 17.33
N ARG A 71 -11.79 5.97 16.98
CA ARG A 71 -12.20 7.20 17.68
C ARG A 71 -13.59 7.04 18.24
N VAL A 72 -13.84 7.61 19.41
CA VAL A 72 -15.18 7.70 19.99
C VAL A 72 -15.62 9.15 19.87
N VAL A 73 -16.77 9.38 19.23
CA VAL A 73 -17.35 10.70 19.07
C VAL A 73 -18.64 10.75 19.90
N HIS A 74 -18.77 11.81 20.70
CA HIS A 74 -20.01 12.07 21.43
C HIS A 74 -20.99 12.77 20.50
N CYS A 75 -22.21 12.25 20.39
CA CYS A 75 -23.30 12.91 19.66
C CYS A 75 -23.89 14.06 20.49
N GLU A 76 -24.69 14.91 19.82
CA GLU A 76 -25.18 16.24 20.27
C GLU A 76 -25.68 16.32 21.71
N ASN A 77 -26.11 15.22 22.32
CA ASN A 77 -26.68 15.20 23.67
C ASN A 77 -25.78 14.59 24.75
N LYS A 78 -24.51 14.26 24.48
CA LYS A 78 -23.57 13.56 25.41
C LYS A 78 -24.04 12.18 25.93
N VAL A 79 -25.28 11.76 25.64
CA VAL A 79 -25.83 10.44 26.01
C VAL A 79 -25.49 9.35 24.98
N ASN A 80 -25.31 9.73 23.71
CA ASN A 80 -25.00 8.77 22.63
C ASN A 80 -23.53 8.85 22.21
N MET A 81 -22.84 7.71 22.26
CA MET A 81 -21.48 7.54 21.76
C MET A 81 -21.49 6.77 20.45
N LYS A 82 -20.80 7.28 19.43
CA LYS A 82 -20.53 6.55 18.19
C LYS A 82 -19.03 6.29 18.05
N THR A 83 -18.67 5.03 17.85
CA THR A 83 -17.32 4.64 17.46
C THR A 83 -17.14 4.78 15.95
N HIS A 84 -16.10 5.50 15.56
CA HIS A 84 -15.68 5.67 14.19
C HIS A 84 -14.31 5.00 13.99
N TYR A 85 -14.27 4.05 13.05
CA TYR A 85 -13.06 3.35 12.64
C TYR A 85 -12.45 4.03 11.40
N SER A 86 -11.13 4.03 11.30
CA SER A 86 -10.39 4.56 10.16
C SER A 86 -9.11 3.77 9.94
N VAL A 87 -8.65 3.62 8.69
CA VAL A 87 -7.39 2.92 8.41
C VAL A 87 -6.24 3.82 8.86
N SER A 88 -5.30 3.29 9.66
CA SER A 88 -4.11 4.04 10.08
C SER A 88 -3.23 4.35 8.86
N TYR A 89 -2.68 5.56 8.78
CA TYR A 89 -1.83 5.94 7.64
C TYR A 89 -0.47 5.21 7.64
N LYS A 90 -0.08 4.59 8.77
CA LYS A 90 1.08 3.69 8.88
C LYS A 90 0.72 2.23 8.53
N VAL A 91 0.14 2.02 7.34
CA VAL A 91 0.22 0.72 6.67
C VAL A 91 1.44 0.79 5.75
N LEU A 92 2.61 0.71 6.37
CA LEU A 92 3.93 0.67 5.74
C LEU A 92 4.90 -0.01 6.71
#